data_AF-A0A661IU16-F1
#
_entry.id   AF-A0A661IU16-F1
#
_cell.length_a   1.000
_cell.length_b   1.000
_cell.length_c   1.000
_cell.angle_alpha   90.00
_cell.angle_beta   90.00
_cell.angle_gamma   90.00
#
_symmetry.space_group_name_H-M   'P 1'
#
loop_
_entity.id
_entity.type
_entity.pdbx_description
1 polymer ?
#
loop_
_entity_poly.entity_id
_entity_poly.type
_entity_poly.pdbx_seq_one_letter_code
_entity_poly.pdbx_strand_id
1 'polypeptide(L)'
;MRFRDLSMKRGVLVAFGGAVLLLPILWLIQYSSSAPSVCVRCHREEGRLWRASRVHPVKGGCEECHRGERTMDATPATLNAHCLRCHGEVRGQVWEALRTVPVKFS
;
A
#
# COMPACT_ATOMS: atom_id res chain seq x y z
N MET A 1 12.54 -15.78 48.43
CA MET A 1 12.86 -14.99 47.21
C MET A 1 12.88 -15.79 45.90
N ARG A 2 13.16 -17.10 45.90
CA ARG A 2 13.37 -17.93 44.69
C ARG A 2 12.13 -18.19 43.79
N PHE A 3 10.91 -18.11 44.34
CA PHE A 3 9.65 -18.35 43.59
C PHE A 3 9.23 -17.18 42.68
N ARG A 4 9.41 -15.93 43.13
CA ARG A 4 9.11 -14.72 42.33
C ARG A 4 10.03 -14.62 41.11
N ASP A 5 11.29 -15.00 41.27
CA ASP A 5 12.29 -15.02 40.20
C ASP A 5 11.95 -16.05 39.11
N LEU A 6 11.51 -17.25 39.49
CA LEU A 6 11.09 -18.30 38.55
C LEU A 6 9.82 -17.93 37.78
N SER A 7 8.85 -17.29 38.45
CA SER A 7 7.61 -16.81 37.83
C SER A 7 7.90 -15.68 36.82
N MET A 8 8.80 -14.75 37.16
CA MET A 8 9.23 -13.67 36.28
C MET A 8 9.98 -14.20 35.04
N LYS A 9 10.90 -15.16 35.20
CA LYS A 9 11.60 -15.81 34.08
C LYS A 9 10.65 -16.55 33.14
N ARG A 10 9.63 -17.23 33.68
CA ARG A 10 8.58 -17.90 32.89
C ARG A 10 7.73 -16.90 32.12
N GLY A 11 7.34 -15.78 32.75
CA GLY A 11 6.61 -14.70 32.08
C GLY A 11 7.40 -14.08 30.91
N VAL A 12 8.70 -13.84 31.11
CA VAL A 12 9.59 -13.32 30.06
C VAL A 12 9.75 -14.33 28.91
N LEU A 13 9.94 -15.62 29.20
CA LEU A 13 10.04 -16.67 28.18
C LEU A 13 8.76 -16.80 27.33
N VAL A 14 7.59 -16.73 27.97
CA VAL A 14 6.29 -16.77 27.26
C VAL A 14 6.10 -15.53 26.38
N ALA A 15 6.43 -14.34 26.89
CA ALA A 15 6.34 -13.11 26.10
C ALA A 15 7.31 -13.11 24.90
N PHE A 16 8.55 -13.58 25.10
CA PHE A 16 9.53 -13.69 24.02
C PHE A 16 9.13 -14.75 22.98
N GLY A 17 8.66 -15.92 23.42
CA GLY A 17 8.16 -16.97 22.53
C GLY A 17 6.93 -16.52 21.73
N GLY A 18 6.00 -15.82 22.37
CA GLY A 18 4.86 -15.21 21.69
C GLY A 18 5.25 -14.16 20.66
N ALA A 19 6.20 -13.27 20.99
CA ALA A 19 6.73 -12.29 20.04
C ALA A 19 7.42 -12.96 18.84
N VAL A 20 8.27 -13.97 19.07
CA VAL A 20 8.97 -14.71 18.00
C VAL A 20 7.99 -15.42 17.06
N LEU A 21 6.84 -15.89 17.54
CA LEU A 21 5.81 -16.50 16.70
C LEU A 21 4.96 -15.47 15.93
N LEU A 22 4.71 -14.30 16.52
CA LEU A 22 3.88 -13.25 15.89
C LEU A 22 4.66 -12.38 14.88
N LEU A 23 5.96 -12.17 15.10
CA LEU A 23 6.83 -11.41 14.20
C LEU A 23 6.82 -11.90 12.74
N PRO A 24 6.98 -13.21 12.43
CA PRO A 24 6.93 -13.69 11.05
C PRO A 24 5.53 -13.57 10.43
N ILE A 25 4.45 -13.69 11.21
CA ILE A 25 3.08 -13.47 10.73
C ILE A 25 2.88 -12.00 10.35
N LEU A 26 3.32 -11.08 11.21
CA LEU A 26 3.28 -9.64 10.93
C LEU A 26 4.14 -9.27 9.70
N TRP A 27 5.28 -9.92 9.53
CA TRP A 27 6.15 -9.75 8.36
C TRP A 27 5.50 -10.28 7.06
N LEU A 28 4.85 -11.45 7.11
CA LEU A 28 4.11 -12.02 5.98
C LEU A 28 2.95 -11.13 5.51
N ILE A 29 2.27 -10.43 6.41
CA ILE A 29 1.20 -9.48 6.05
C ILE A 29 1.74 -8.32 5.19
N GLN A 30 2.96 -7.85 5.47
CA GLN A 30 3.65 -6.80 4.71
C GLN A 30 4.19 -7.31 3.36
N TYR A 31 4.36 -8.63 3.19
CA TYR A 31 4.79 -9.28 1.94
C TYR A 31 3.60 -9.86 1.16
N SER A 32 2.39 -9.35 1.39
CA SER A 32 1.21 -9.68 0.59
C SER A 32 1.29 -9.02 -0.79
N SER A 33 0.55 -9.56 -1.76
CA SER A 33 0.49 -9.10 -3.17
C SER A 33 0.07 -7.64 -3.38
N SER A 34 -0.31 -6.94 -2.30
CA SER A 34 -0.61 -5.52 -2.27
C SER A 34 0.60 -4.62 -1.99
N ALA A 35 1.78 -5.16 -1.67
CA ALA A 35 2.96 -4.32 -1.48
C ALA A 35 3.40 -3.69 -2.82
N PRO A 36 3.63 -2.36 -2.90
CA PRO A 36 4.05 -1.68 -4.14
C PRO A 36 5.33 -2.29 -4.74
N SER A 37 6.21 -2.80 -3.87
CA SER A 37 7.46 -3.47 -4.24
C SER A 37 7.26 -4.73 -5.07
N VAL A 38 6.10 -5.38 -5.00
CA VAL A 38 5.74 -6.55 -5.81
C VAL A 38 5.31 -6.10 -7.20
N CYS A 39 4.45 -5.08 -7.29
CA CYS A 39 3.93 -4.54 -8.55
C CYS A 39 5.07 -4.12 -9.49
N VAL A 40 6.06 -3.38 -8.95
CA VAL A 40 7.17 -2.83 -9.74
C VAL A 40 8.23 -3.85 -10.17
N ARG A 41 8.12 -5.12 -9.74
CA ARG A 41 9.00 -6.18 -10.28
C ARG A 41 8.72 -6.42 -11.76
N CYS A 42 7.44 -6.34 -12.13
CA CYS A 42 6.95 -6.43 -13.50
C CYS A 42 6.69 -5.03 -14.11
N HIS A 43 6.00 -4.14 -13.39
CA HIS A 43 5.66 -2.78 -13.84
C HIS A 43 6.77 -1.76 -13.52
N ARG A 44 7.94 -1.99 -14.09
CA ARG A 44 9.15 -1.21 -13.77
C ARG A 44 9.05 0.24 -14.23
N GLU A 45 8.50 0.45 -15.41
CA GLU A 45 8.43 1.79 -16.03
C GLU A 45 7.37 2.66 -15.34
N GLU A 46 6.21 2.08 -15.07
CA GLU A 46 5.14 2.73 -14.31
C GLU A 46 5.63 3.07 -12.90
N GLY A 47 6.37 2.16 -12.26
CA GLY A 47 7.02 2.43 -10.98
C GLY A 47 8.08 3.54 -11.05
N ARG A 48 8.77 3.72 -12.17
CA ARG A 48 9.72 4.82 -12.40
C ARG A 48 8.98 6.15 -12.56
N LEU A 49 7.93 6.17 -13.37
CA LEU A 49 7.09 7.35 -13.60
C LEU A 49 6.37 7.79 -12.30
N TRP A 50 5.84 6.83 -11.54
CA TRP A 50 5.22 7.10 -10.24
C TRP A 50 6.18 7.82 -9.30
N ARG A 51 7.40 7.30 -9.13
CA ARG A 51 8.43 7.90 -8.26
C ARG A 51 8.89 9.28 -8.70
N ALA A 52 8.84 9.56 -10.01
CA ALA A 52 9.19 10.86 -10.56
C ALA A 52 8.02 11.88 -10.52
N SER A 53 6.80 11.41 -10.25
CA SER A 53 5.59 12.22 -10.27
C SER A 53 5.54 13.19 -9.09
N ARG A 54 5.09 14.42 -9.36
CA ARG A 54 4.74 15.41 -8.31
C ARG A 54 3.28 15.35 -7.90
N VAL A 55 2.43 14.67 -8.68
CA VAL A 55 0.97 14.59 -8.44
C VAL A 55 0.58 13.40 -7.58
N HIS A 56 1.46 12.40 -7.44
CA HIS A 56 1.18 11.23 -6.62
C HIS A 56 1.71 11.40 -5.19
N PRO A 57 0.97 10.94 -4.16
CA PRO A 57 1.42 11.04 -2.78
C PRO A 57 2.65 10.16 -2.54
N VAL A 58 3.65 10.72 -1.86
CA VAL A 58 4.92 10.04 -1.51
C VAL A 58 4.70 8.76 -0.68
N LYS A 59 3.58 8.70 0.05
CA LYS A 59 3.22 7.58 0.93
C LYS A 59 2.14 6.64 0.38
N GLY A 60 1.60 6.89 -0.82
CA GLY A 60 0.53 6.07 -1.38
C GLY A 60 1.04 4.83 -2.11
N GLY A 61 0.39 3.68 -1.88
CA GLY A 61 0.61 2.45 -2.62
C GLY A 61 -0.09 2.40 -3.99
N CYS A 62 0.36 1.52 -4.89
CA CYS A 62 -0.25 1.34 -6.21
C CYS A 62 -1.74 0.95 -6.10
N GLU A 63 -2.06 0.10 -5.13
CA GLU A 63 -3.39 -0.42 -4.83
C GLU A 63 -4.33 0.63 -4.26
N GLU A 64 -3.84 1.76 -3.73
CA GLU A 64 -4.73 2.81 -3.24
C GLU A 64 -5.55 3.44 -4.36
N CYS A 65 -4.99 3.50 -5.57
CA CYS A 65 -5.66 3.98 -6.77
C CYS A 65 -6.15 2.84 -7.66
N HIS A 66 -5.38 1.74 -7.76
CA HIS A 66 -5.66 0.66 -8.70
C HIS A 66 -6.55 -0.46 -8.14
N ARG A 67 -6.94 -0.45 -6.86
CA ARG A 67 -7.77 -1.53 -6.30
C ARG A 67 -9.19 -1.50 -6.85
N GLY A 68 -9.51 -2.47 -7.71
CA GLY A 68 -10.89 -2.83 -8.06
C GLY A 68 -11.48 -3.88 -7.12
N GLU A 69 -12.70 -4.32 -7.42
CA GLU A 69 -13.45 -5.28 -6.59
C GLU A 69 -12.85 -6.69 -6.63
N ARG A 70 -12.35 -7.11 -7.79
CA ARG A 70 -11.80 -8.47 -8.01
C ARG A 70 -10.38 -8.48 -8.56
N THR A 71 -9.92 -7.37 -9.13
CA THR A 71 -8.63 -7.23 -9.80
C THR A 71 -8.06 -5.84 -9.56
N MET A 72 -6.82 -5.63 -9.97
CA MET A 72 -6.35 -4.27 -10.21
C MET A 72 -7.08 -3.70 -11.44
N ASP A 73 -7.43 -2.42 -11.38
CA ASP A 73 -8.12 -1.68 -12.42
C ASP A 73 -7.40 -0.33 -12.64
N ALA A 74 -7.29 0.08 -13.89
CA ALA A 74 -6.68 1.34 -14.30
C ALA A 74 -7.59 2.14 -15.24
N THR A 75 -8.89 1.82 -15.27
CA THR A 75 -9.85 2.59 -16.04
C THR A 75 -9.93 4.03 -15.50
N PRO A 76 -10.14 5.04 -16.38
CA PRO A 76 -10.26 6.43 -15.95
C PRO A 76 -11.35 6.65 -14.89
N ALA A 77 -12.46 5.92 -14.99
CA ALA A 77 -13.57 6.01 -14.04
C ALA A 77 -13.14 5.56 -12.64
N THR A 78 -12.48 4.40 -12.53
CA THR A 78 -11.97 3.89 -11.25
C THR A 78 -10.90 4.82 -10.69
N LEU A 79 -9.87 5.16 -11.48
CA LEU A 79 -8.81 6.04 -11.01
C LEU A 79 -9.35 7.39 -10.50
N ASN A 80 -10.26 8.04 -11.23
CA ASN A 80 -10.88 9.27 -10.77
C ASN A 80 -11.66 9.08 -9.47
N ALA A 81 -12.44 8.01 -9.34
CA ALA A 81 -13.17 7.73 -8.10
C ALA A 81 -12.22 7.58 -6.90
N HIS A 82 -11.02 7.02 -7.10
CA HIS A 82 -10.00 6.88 -6.08
C HIS A 82 -9.28 8.21 -5.76
N CYS A 83 -8.96 9.03 -6.76
CA CYS A 83 -8.44 10.39 -6.54
C CYS A 83 -9.37 11.21 -5.62
N LEU A 84 -10.68 11.12 -5.87
CA LEU A 84 -11.73 11.82 -5.12
C LEU A 84 -11.96 11.31 -3.70
N ARG A 85 -11.27 10.25 -3.25
CA ARG A 85 -11.29 9.80 -1.85
C ARG A 85 -10.44 10.70 -0.96
N CYS A 86 -9.28 11.11 -1.48
CA CYS A 86 -8.38 12.04 -0.78
C CYS A 86 -8.68 13.49 -1.14
N HIS A 87 -9.05 13.74 -2.40
CA HIS A 87 -9.40 15.06 -2.92
C HIS A 87 -10.92 15.21 -3.07
N GLY A 88 -11.64 15.19 -1.94
CA GLY A 88 -13.10 15.34 -1.96
C GLY A 88 -13.56 16.73 -2.37
N GLU A 89 -12.74 17.75 -2.12
CA GLU A 89 -12.97 19.17 -2.37
C GLU A 89 -13.09 19.51 -3.86
N VAL A 90 -12.49 18.71 -4.73
CA VAL A 90 -12.54 18.87 -6.19
C VAL A 90 -13.70 18.11 -6.84
N ARG A 91 -14.53 17.43 -6.05
CA ARG A 91 -15.66 16.64 -6.55
C ARG A 91 -16.70 17.56 -7.20
N GLY A 92 -17.10 17.23 -8.43
CA GLY A 92 -18.08 18.00 -9.19
C GLY A 92 -17.52 19.27 -9.85
N GLN A 93 -16.23 19.58 -9.66
CA GLN A 93 -15.57 20.61 -10.45
C GLN A 93 -15.36 20.08 -11.87
N VAL A 94 -15.79 20.86 -12.86
CA VAL A 94 -15.55 20.56 -14.28
C VAL A 94 -14.14 21.04 -14.60
N TRP A 95 -13.21 20.11 -14.64
CA TRP A 95 -11.88 20.37 -15.15
C TRP A 95 -11.96 20.28 -16.67
N GLU A 96 -11.65 21.37 -17.38
CA GLU A 96 -11.26 21.25 -18.79
C GLU A 96 -10.19 20.17 -18.81
N ALA A 97 -10.41 19.07 -19.55
CA ALA A 97 -9.44 18.00 -19.61
C ALA A 97 -8.11 18.65 -19.99
N LEU A 98 -7.16 18.70 -19.04
CA LEU A 98 -5.80 19.11 -19.37
C LEU A 98 -5.44 18.25 -20.57
N ARG A 99 -4.91 18.88 -21.63
CA ARG A 99 -4.39 18.17 -22.81
C ARG A 99 -3.14 17.39 -22.39
N THR A 100 -3.28 16.47 -21.45
CA THR A 100 -2.32 15.45 -21.13
C THR A 100 -2.42 14.45 -22.27
N VAL A 101 -1.37 14.36 -23.06
CA VAL A 101 -1.25 13.31 -24.07
C VAL A 101 -1.35 11.99 -23.30
N PRO A 102 -2.36 11.14 -23.55
CA PRO A 102 -2.41 9.84 -22.90
C PRO A 102 -1.13 9.09 -23.28
N VAL A 103 -0.33 8.73 -22.28
CA VAL A 103 0.83 7.86 -22.49
C VAL A 103 0.25 6.53 -22.95
N LYS A 104 0.36 6.23 -24.24
CA LYS A 104 -0.02 4.93 -24.78
C LYS A 104 0.96 3.90 -24.23
N PHE A 105 0.45 2.97 -23.44
CA PHE A 105 1.20 1.79 -23.01
C PHE A 105 1.17 0.77 -24.15
N SER A 106 2.35 0.35 -24.61
CA SER A 106 2.53 -0.75 -25.56
C SER A 106 2.52 -2.10 -24.85
#